data_AF-A0A2E1DNW0-F1
#
_entry.id   AF-A0A2E1DNW0-F1
#
_cell.length_a   1.000
_cell.length_b   1.000
_cell.length_c   1.000
_cell.angle_alpha   90.00
_cell.angle_beta   90.00
_cell.angle_gamma   90.00
#
_symmetry.space_group_name_H-M   'P 1'
#
loop_
_entity.id
_entity.type
_entity.pdbx_description
1 polymer ?
#
loop_
_entity_poly.entity_id
_entity_poly.type
_entity_poly.pdbx_seq_one_letter_code
_entity_poly.pdbx_strand_id
1 'polypeptide(L)'
;MSAVAALGALLGRLCPMIALVGPTGHVLAAGPTLERVLAPRAPVGARFLELFEVLRPHGVADMAGLAALEGARIRLRLRSGGRHALKGVLCRLPANGALGLPGGVVVNLSFGISVVEAVRDFGLTASDFAATDPTSEMLYLLEAKSAAMAESRRLNRRLDGARKAAQEQALSDPLTGLRNRRACDLALDDLCRAPEPFGLLHVDLDFFKQVNDGCGHAAGDLVLQVVARRMLAQARPDDILARVGGDEFVLLLPGMDDIPALETVARRLIAAIEAPVSDGPARHRVSASIGGVLRPARAEADPPSLMAAADRALYAAKAAGRGRAIMAGASARAGAGGALSPGPVTENSPVQGAAMRSG
;
A
#
# COMPACT_ATOMS: atom_id res chain seq x y z
N MET A 1 -23.49 -64.41 6.83
CA MET A 1 -23.58 -62.96 6.55
C MET A 1 -24.99 -62.69 6.02
N SER A 2 -25.75 -61.74 6.58
CA SER A 2 -27.11 -61.45 6.06
C SER A 2 -27.00 -60.86 4.65
N ALA A 3 -28.05 -61.03 3.83
CA ALA A 3 -28.10 -60.45 2.48
C ALA A 3 -27.84 -58.93 2.48
N VAL A 4 -28.33 -58.25 3.53
CA VAL A 4 -28.13 -56.82 3.80
C VAL A 4 -26.65 -56.47 4.00
N ALA A 5 -25.94 -57.24 4.82
CA ALA A 5 -24.52 -57.02 5.08
C ALA A 5 -23.67 -57.29 3.84
N ALA A 6 -24.00 -58.31 3.05
CA ALA A 6 -23.32 -58.60 1.79
C ALA A 6 -23.53 -57.49 0.75
N LEU A 7 -24.76 -57.00 0.59
CA LEU A 7 -25.08 -55.89 -0.30
C LEU A 7 -24.39 -54.59 0.14
N GLY A 8 -24.42 -54.29 1.44
CA GLY A 8 -23.74 -53.14 2.01
C GLY A 8 -22.22 -53.17 1.78
N ALA A 9 -21.59 -54.33 1.99
CA ALA A 9 -20.15 -54.50 1.77
C ALA A 9 -19.76 -54.35 0.29
N LEU A 10 -20.58 -54.87 -0.64
CA LEU A 10 -20.33 -54.74 -2.08
C LEU A 10 -20.46 -53.28 -2.52
N LEU A 11 -21.55 -52.61 -2.15
CA LEU A 11 -21.77 -51.20 -2.47
C LEU A 11 -20.73 -50.29 -1.83
N GLY A 12 -20.33 -50.56 -0.58
CA GLY A 12 -19.34 -49.78 0.14
C GLY A 12 -17.93 -49.79 -0.49
N ARG A 13 -17.59 -50.83 -1.26
CA ARG A 13 -16.32 -50.85 -2.03
C ARG A 13 -16.33 -49.94 -3.24
N LEU A 14 -17.49 -49.79 -3.89
CA LEU A 14 -17.65 -48.94 -5.08
C LEU A 14 -17.99 -47.50 -4.72
N CYS A 15 -18.80 -47.34 -3.66
CA CYS A 15 -19.32 -46.09 -3.16
C CYS A 15 -19.02 -46.00 -1.65
N PRO A 16 -17.82 -45.55 -1.25
CA PRO A 16 -17.43 -45.51 0.17
C PRO A 16 -18.31 -44.61 1.06
N MET A 17 -19.07 -43.70 0.45
CA MET A 17 -20.00 -42.77 1.09
C MET A 17 -21.48 -43.20 0.93
N ILE A 18 -21.74 -44.51 0.84
CA ILE A 18 -23.10 -45.06 0.72
C ILE A 18 -23.79 -45.21 2.07
N ALA A 19 -25.10 -45.02 2.11
CA ALA A 19 -26.00 -45.42 3.19
C ALA A 19 -27.13 -46.29 2.64
N LEU A 20 -27.30 -47.49 3.20
CA LEU A 20 -28.43 -48.36 2.93
C LEU A 20 -29.48 -48.12 4.02
N VAL A 21 -30.65 -47.61 3.67
CA VAL A 21 -31.68 -47.21 4.62
C VAL A 21 -32.93 -48.05 4.44
N GLY A 22 -33.38 -48.71 5.51
CA GLY A 22 -34.58 -49.54 5.49
C GLY A 22 -35.88 -48.72 5.40
N PRO A 23 -37.04 -49.38 5.24
CA PRO A 23 -38.33 -48.70 5.12
C PRO A 23 -38.72 -47.92 6.38
N THR A 24 -38.23 -48.33 7.55
CA THR A 24 -38.43 -47.62 8.83
C THR A 24 -37.52 -46.40 8.99
N GLY A 25 -36.61 -46.17 8.04
CA GLY A 25 -35.65 -45.06 8.05
C GLY A 25 -34.37 -45.31 8.83
N HIS A 26 -34.20 -46.51 9.39
CA HIS A 26 -32.95 -46.92 10.02
C HIS A 26 -31.89 -47.26 8.97
N VAL A 27 -30.67 -46.79 9.19
CA VAL A 27 -29.52 -47.20 8.39
C VAL A 27 -29.20 -48.66 8.71
N LEU A 28 -29.17 -49.49 7.68
CA LEU A 28 -28.90 -50.93 7.76
C LEU A 28 -27.44 -51.27 7.45
N ALA A 29 -26.79 -50.46 6.62
CA ALA A 29 -25.37 -50.54 6.31
C ALA A 29 -24.85 -49.17 5.86
N ALA A 30 -23.57 -48.90 6.08
CA ALA A 30 -22.90 -47.70 5.62
C ALA A 30 -21.56 -48.07 4.94
N GLY A 31 -21.11 -47.23 4.02
CA GLY A 31 -19.78 -47.36 3.45
C GLY A 31 -18.69 -46.92 4.44
N PRO A 32 -17.44 -47.40 4.26
CA PRO A 32 -16.36 -47.17 5.21
C PRO A 32 -16.04 -45.69 5.44
N THR A 33 -16.12 -44.86 4.40
CA THR A 33 -15.89 -43.42 4.54
C THR A 33 -17.03 -42.74 5.27
N LEU A 34 -18.28 -43.16 5.02
CA LEU A 34 -19.43 -42.62 5.74
C LEU A 34 -19.38 -42.95 7.23
N GLU A 35 -18.93 -44.16 7.59
CA GLU A 35 -18.70 -44.56 8.98
C GLU A 35 -17.66 -43.67 9.68
N ARG A 36 -16.54 -43.38 9.00
CA ARG A 36 -15.51 -42.47 9.51
C ARG A 36 -16.04 -41.05 9.72
N VAL A 37 -16.83 -40.54 8.77
CA VAL A 37 -17.41 -39.18 8.81
C VAL A 37 -18.43 -39.02 9.93
N LEU A 38 -19.14 -40.09 10.30
CA LEU A 38 -20.16 -40.06 11.35
C LEU A 38 -19.62 -40.41 12.74
N ALA A 39 -18.36 -40.85 12.85
CA ALA A 39 -17.73 -41.17 14.12
C ALA A 39 -17.76 -39.95 15.09
N PRO A 40 -18.03 -40.16 16.39
CA PRO A 40 -18.16 -41.46 17.08
C PRO A 40 -19.56 -42.09 17.00
N ARG A 41 -20.55 -41.45 16.36
CA ARG A 41 -21.92 -41.98 16.28
C ARG A 41 -21.99 -43.06 15.19
N ALA A 42 -22.17 -44.31 15.59
CA ALA A 42 -22.35 -45.40 14.64
C ALA A 42 -23.58 -45.14 13.75
N PRO A 43 -23.44 -45.22 12.40
CA PRO A 43 -24.55 -44.98 11.50
C PRO A 43 -25.60 -46.09 11.57
N VAL A 44 -25.16 -47.35 11.61
CA VAL A 44 -26.04 -48.52 11.58
C VAL A 44 -26.96 -48.52 12.81
N GLY A 45 -28.26 -48.67 12.58
CA GLY A 45 -29.29 -48.61 13.62
C GLY A 45 -29.76 -47.20 13.98
N ALA A 46 -29.11 -46.13 13.52
CA ALA A 46 -29.62 -44.77 13.66
C ALA A 46 -30.59 -44.41 12.53
N ARG A 47 -31.49 -43.44 12.75
CA ARG A 47 -32.39 -42.95 11.70
C ARG A 47 -31.66 -41.98 10.78
N PHE A 48 -31.80 -42.17 9.46
CA PHE A 48 -31.09 -41.35 8.46
C PHE A 48 -31.35 -39.84 8.62
N LEU A 49 -32.59 -39.43 8.83
CA LEU A 49 -32.97 -38.01 8.99
C LEU A 49 -32.58 -37.39 10.35
N GLU A 50 -32.11 -38.20 11.31
CA GLU A 50 -31.47 -37.72 12.54
C GLU A 50 -29.96 -37.51 12.37
N LEU A 51 -29.35 -38.20 11.42
CA LEU A 51 -27.94 -38.01 11.07
C LEU A 51 -27.78 -36.85 10.10
N PHE A 52 -28.70 -36.74 9.14
CA PHE A 52 -28.66 -35.78 8.05
C PHE A 52 -29.88 -34.88 8.03
N GLU A 53 -29.63 -33.62 7.73
CA GLU A 53 -30.66 -32.67 7.36
C GLU A 53 -30.65 -32.50 5.83
N VAL A 54 -31.81 -32.71 5.20
CA VAL A 54 -31.96 -32.47 3.76
C VAL A 54 -32.18 -30.97 3.54
N LEU A 55 -31.19 -30.33 2.93
CA LEU A 55 -31.20 -28.91 2.60
C LEU A 55 -31.95 -28.63 1.31
N ARG A 56 -31.84 -29.52 0.30
CA ARG A 56 -32.63 -29.46 -0.94
C ARG A 56 -32.91 -30.86 -1.49
N PRO A 57 -34.10 -31.11 -2.05
CA PRO A 57 -35.28 -30.23 -2.02
C PRO A 57 -35.84 -30.05 -0.59
N HIS A 58 -36.58 -28.95 -0.36
CA HIS A 58 -37.13 -28.62 0.96
C HIS A 58 -38.34 -29.50 1.31
N GLY A 59 -38.66 -29.64 2.59
CA GLY A 59 -39.88 -30.30 3.07
C GLY A 59 -39.79 -31.82 3.25
N VAL A 60 -38.59 -32.41 3.14
CA VAL A 60 -38.37 -33.84 3.38
C VAL A 60 -38.33 -34.10 4.88
N ALA A 61 -39.44 -34.58 5.44
CA ALA A 61 -39.59 -34.83 6.88
C ALA A 61 -39.61 -36.33 7.25
N ASP A 62 -39.89 -37.22 6.29
CA ASP A 62 -40.06 -38.64 6.52
C ASP A 62 -39.48 -39.50 5.38
N MET A 63 -39.63 -40.83 5.52
CA MET A 63 -39.12 -41.79 4.54
C MET A 63 -39.91 -41.82 3.24
N ALA A 64 -41.20 -41.45 3.25
CA ALA A 64 -41.99 -41.35 2.03
C ALA A 64 -41.49 -40.19 1.16
N GLY A 65 -41.29 -39.03 1.79
CA GLY A 65 -40.67 -37.85 1.17
C GLY A 65 -39.26 -38.11 0.69
N LEU A 66 -38.44 -38.85 1.46
CA LEU A 66 -37.09 -39.22 1.03
C LEU A 66 -37.11 -40.18 -0.17
N ALA A 67 -37.95 -41.21 -0.15
CA ALA A 67 -38.07 -42.18 -1.24
C ALA A 67 -38.62 -41.56 -2.52
N ALA A 68 -39.42 -40.50 -2.42
CA ALA A 68 -39.92 -39.74 -3.58
C ALA A 68 -38.81 -38.99 -4.35
N LEU A 69 -37.60 -38.87 -3.79
CA LEU A 69 -36.46 -38.21 -4.44
C LEU A 69 -35.62 -39.15 -5.31
N GLU A 70 -36.17 -40.29 -5.72
CA GLU A 70 -35.49 -41.27 -6.55
C GLU A 70 -34.88 -40.63 -7.81
N GLY A 71 -33.59 -40.87 -8.02
CA GLY A 71 -32.82 -40.30 -9.13
C GLY A 71 -32.54 -38.79 -9.04
N ALA A 72 -33.13 -38.08 -8.07
CA ALA A 72 -32.93 -36.65 -7.90
C ALA A 72 -31.62 -36.34 -7.16
N ARG A 73 -31.01 -35.19 -7.49
CA ARG A 73 -29.85 -34.67 -6.76
C ARG A 73 -30.33 -34.02 -5.47
N ILE A 74 -29.84 -34.51 -4.35
CA ILE A 74 -30.14 -33.98 -3.02
C ILE A 74 -28.93 -33.25 -2.44
N ARG A 75 -29.19 -32.24 -1.62
CA ARG A 75 -28.17 -31.59 -0.79
C ARG A 75 -28.49 -31.84 0.66
N LEU A 76 -27.48 -32.23 1.43
CA LEU A 76 -27.62 -32.53 2.84
C LEU A 76 -26.53 -31.84 3.66
N ARG A 77 -26.76 -31.81 4.96
CA ARG A 77 -25.81 -31.40 5.99
C ARG A 77 -25.82 -32.44 7.11
N LEU A 78 -24.67 -32.66 7.73
CA LEU A 78 -24.57 -33.43 8.98
C LEU A 78 -25.18 -32.65 10.14
N ARG A 79 -26.09 -33.28 10.91
CA ARG A 79 -26.70 -32.65 12.09
C ARG A 79 -25.75 -32.57 13.28
N SER A 80 -24.71 -33.41 13.32
CA SER A 80 -23.71 -33.47 14.40
C SER A 80 -22.71 -32.30 14.43
N GLY A 81 -22.90 -31.26 13.61
CA GLY A 81 -22.09 -30.03 13.66
C GLY A 81 -21.13 -29.83 12.48
N GLY A 82 -21.31 -30.53 11.37
CA GLY A 82 -20.48 -30.36 10.16
C GLY A 82 -20.85 -29.12 9.35
N ARG A 83 -19.85 -28.32 8.95
CA ARG A 83 -20.01 -27.24 7.93
C ARG A 83 -20.03 -27.76 6.49
N HIS A 84 -19.74 -29.04 6.31
CA HIS A 84 -19.61 -29.67 4.99
C HIS A 84 -20.99 -29.89 4.38
N ALA A 85 -21.23 -29.25 3.24
CA ALA A 85 -22.39 -29.56 2.42
C ALA A 85 -22.14 -30.90 1.71
N LEU A 86 -23.07 -31.82 1.83
CA LEU A 86 -23.07 -33.07 1.10
C LEU A 86 -23.99 -32.96 -0.10
N LYS A 87 -23.58 -33.55 -1.22
CA LYS A 87 -24.45 -33.86 -2.35
C LYS A 87 -24.75 -35.34 -2.31
N GLY A 88 -25.93 -35.73 -2.79
CA GLY A 88 -26.25 -37.12 -2.92
C GLY A 88 -27.21 -37.41 -4.05
N VAL A 89 -27.36 -38.69 -4.33
CA VAL A 89 -28.41 -39.27 -5.15
C VAL A 89 -28.92 -40.51 -4.42
N LEU A 90 -30.19 -40.85 -4.63
CA LEU A 90 -30.76 -42.06 -4.06
C LEU A 90 -31.56 -42.87 -5.06
N CYS A 91 -31.64 -44.17 -4.80
CA CYS A 91 -32.45 -45.14 -5.55
C CYS A 91 -33.31 -45.94 -4.57
N ARG A 92 -34.52 -46.30 -4.96
CA ARG A 92 -35.40 -47.13 -4.13
C ARG A 92 -35.00 -48.60 -4.23
N LEU A 93 -35.15 -49.31 -3.12
CA LEU A 93 -35.06 -50.77 -3.12
C LEU A 93 -36.40 -51.38 -3.52
N PRO A 94 -36.40 -52.48 -4.30
CA PRO A 94 -37.62 -53.21 -4.64
C PRO A 94 -38.38 -53.64 -3.38
N ALA A 95 -39.68 -53.35 -3.33
CA ALA A 95 -40.54 -53.72 -2.20
C ALA A 95 -40.86 -55.23 -2.15
N ASN A 96 -40.63 -55.95 -3.26
CA ASN A 96 -40.90 -57.38 -3.39
C ASN A 96 -39.88 -58.29 -2.69
N GLY A 97 -38.91 -57.73 -1.95
CA GLY A 97 -37.93 -58.53 -1.22
C GLY A 97 -36.85 -59.18 -2.09
N ALA A 98 -36.79 -58.89 -3.39
CA ALA A 98 -35.87 -59.57 -4.33
C ALA A 98 -34.39 -59.42 -3.96
N LEU A 99 -34.03 -58.35 -3.22
CA LEU A 99 -32.67 -58.10 -2.74
C LEU A 99 -32.47 -58.45 -1.26
N GLY A 100 -33.38 -59.24 -0.67
CA GLY A 100 -33.34 -59.60 0.75
C GLY A 100 -33.72 -58.48 1.72
N LEU A 101 -34.41 -57.44 1.21
CA LEU A 101 -34.86 -56.26 1.95
C LEU A 101 -36.31 -55.92 1.57
N PRO A 102 -37.21 -55.61 2.52
CA PRO A 102 -38.62 -55.29 2.25
C PRO A 102 -38.82 -53.85 1.73
N GLY A 103 -37.93 -53.36 0.86
CA GLY A 103 -37.87 -51.97 0.40
C GLY A 103 -36.90 -51.09 1.19
N GLY A 104 -37.00 -49.78 1.01
CA GLY A 104 -36.06 -48.78 1.54
C GLY A 104 -35.40 -47.95 0.42
N VAL A 105 -34.28 -47.30 0.74
CA VAL A 105 -33.50 -46.50 -0.21
C VAL A 105 -32.00 -46.74 -0.05
N VAL A 106 -31.26 -46.62 -1.15
CA VAL A 106 -29.81 -46.56 -1.18
C VAL A 106 -29.42 -45.12 -1.47
N VAL A 107 -28.62 -44.49 -0.62
CA VAL A 107 -28.19 -43.10 -0.77
C VAL A 107 -26.67 -43.05 -0.94
N ASN A 108 -26.19 -42.53 -2.08
CA ASN A 108 -24.77 -42.27 -2.27
C ASN A 108 -24.48 -40.79 -2.04
N LEU A 109 -23.45 -40.49 -1.26
CA LEU A 109 -23.10 -39.12 -0.84
C LEU A 109 -21.71 -38.73 -1.37
N SER A 110 -21.48 -37.42 -1.54
CA SER A 110 -20.15 -36.86 -1.78
C SER A 110 -20.04 -35.47 -1.19
N PHE A 111 -18.81 -35.03 -0.88
CA PHE A 111 -18.56 -33.70 -0.33
C PHE A 111 -18.59 -32.58 -1.38
N GLY A 112 -18.52 -32.93 -2.67
CA GLY A 112 -18.48 -31.93 -3.74
C GLY A 112 -17.36 -30.91 -3.53
N ILE A 113 -17.72 -29.62 -3.46
CA ILE A 113 -16.73 -28.54 -3.26
C ILE A 113 -16.19 -28.47 -1.83
N SER A 114 -16.87 -29.10 -0.86
CA SER A 114 -16.45 -29.11 0.55
C SER A 114 -15.44 -30.21 0.87
N VAL A 115 -14.84 -30.81 -0.16
CA VAL A 115 -14.00 -32.00 0.00
C VAL A 115 -12.66 -31.69 0.64
N VAL A 116 -12.12 -30.49 0.43
CA VAL A 116 -10.89 -30.05 1.08
C VAL A 116 -11.07 -29.94 2.58
N GLU A 117 -12.15 -29.30 3.02
CA GLU A 117 -12.47 -29.19 4.45
C GLU A 117 -12.77 -30.56 5.04
N ALA A 118 -13.47 -31.42 4.30
CA ALA A 118 -13.78 -32.77 4.76
C ALA A 118 -12.54 -33.66 4.93
N VAL A 119 -11.59 -33.60 3.98
CA VAL A 119 -10.30 -34.29 4.08
C VAL A 119 -9.56 -33.87 5.34
N ARG A 120 -9.53 -32.57 5.64
CA ARG A 120 -8.89 -32.03 6.83
C ARG A 120 -9.61 -32.44 8.12
N ASP A 121 -10.93 -32.25 8.18
CA ASP A 121 -11.69 -32.36 9.42
C ASP A 121 -11.98 -33.83 9.81
N PHE A 122 -12.08 -34.72 8.83
CA PHE A 122 -12.30 -36.16 9.05
C PHE A 122 -11.03 -37.01 8.84
N GLY A 123 -9.89 -36.38 8.52
CA GLY A 123 -8.62 -37.08 8.26
C GLY A 123 -8.69 -38.06 7.08
N LEU A 124 -9.48 -37.71 6.06
CA LEU A 124 -9.64 -38.55 4.86
C LEU A 124 -8.43 -38.42 3.95
N THR A 125 -8.30 -39.36 3.03
CA THR A 125 -7.25 -39.45 2.02
C THR A 125 -7.89 -39.70 0.67
N ALA A 126 -7.12 -39.62 -0.42
CA ALA A 126 -7.64 -39.94 -1.76
C ALA A 126 -8.25 -41.35 -1.84
N SER A 127 -7.76 -42.31 -1.04
CA SER A 127 -8.30 -43.68 -0.97
C SER A 127 -9.65 -43.81 -0.28
N ASP A 128 -10.13 -42.77 0.42
CA ASP A 128 -11.45 -42.76 1.04
C ASP A 128 -12.57 -42.38 0.05
N PHE A 129 -12.24 -42.06 -1.20
CA PHE A 129 -13.20 -41.73 -2.25
C PHE A 129 -13.28 -42.84 -3.29
N ALA A 130 -14.41 -42.92 -4.01
CA ALA A 130 -14.52 -43.87 -5.11
C ALA A 130 -13.46 -43.54 -6.17
N ALA A 131 -12.83 -44.56 -6.76
CA ALA A 131 -11.78 -44.36 -7.75
C ALA A 131 -12.26 -43.60 -9.02
N THR A 132 -13.57 -43.60 -9.27
CA THR A 132 -14.20 -42.87 -10.38
C THR A 132 -14.81 -41.53 -9.95
N ASP A 133 -14.66 -41.13 -8.68
CA ASP A 133 -15.13 -39.83 -8.20
C ASP A 133 -14.10 -38.75 -8.57
N PRO A 134 -14.52 -37.62 -9.19
CA PRO A 134 -13.61 -36.54 -9.58
C PRO A 134 -12.91 -35.83 -8.41
N THR A 135 -13.22 -36.23 -7.17
CA THR A 135 -12.62 -35.73 -5.95
C THR A 135 -11.10 -35.87 -5.94
N SER A 136 -10.57 -37.02 -6.36
CA SER A 136 -9.12 -37.28 -6.31
C SER A 136 -8.35 -36.36 -7.25
N GLU A 137 -8.83 -36.13 -8.49
CA GLU A 137 -8.21 -35.16 -9.38
C GLU A 137 -8.37 -33.73 -8.87
N MET A 138 -9.53 -33.39 -8.28
CA MET A 138 -9.75 -32.06 -7.71
C MET A 138 -8.76 -31.74 -6.58
N LEU A 139 -8.50 -32.68 -5.68
CA LEU A 139 -7.54 -32.49 -4.59
C LEU A 139 -6.14 -32.22 -5.12
N TYR A 140 -5.69 -32.98 -6.12
CA TYR A 140 -4.39 -32.76 -6.78
C TYR A 140 -4.31 -31.40 -7.48
N LEU A 141 -5.36 -31.02 -8.22
CA LEU A 141 -5.45 -29.71 -8.88
C LEU A 141 -5.37 -28.55 -7.89
N LEU A 142 -6.00 -28.69 -6.72
CA LEU A 142 -5.97 -27.69 -5.67
C LEU A 142 -4.59 -27.56 -5.03
N GLU A 143 -3.90 -28.68 -4.81
CA GLU A 143 -2.52 -28.69 -4.31
C GLU A 143 -1.57 -28.00 -5.30
N ALA A 144 -1.61 -28.38 -6.58
CA ALA A 144 -0.81 -27.78 -7.64
C ALA A 144 -1.09 -26.27 -7.77
N LYS A 145 -2.36 -25.87 -7.75
CA LYS A 145 -2.76 -24.45 -7.77
C LYS A 145 -2.23 -23.68 -6.56
N SER A 146 -2.26 -24.29 -5.38
CA SER A 146 -1.80 -23.64 -4.15
C SER A 146 -0.29 -23.42 -4.19
N ALA A 147 0.49 -24.40 -4.67
CA ALA A 147 1.93 -24.27 -4.87
C ALA A 147 2.26 -23.15 -5.89
N ALA A 148 1.60 -23.15 -7.05
CA ALA A 148 1.82 -22.13 -8.07
C ALA A 148 1.48 -20.71 -7.57
N MET A 149 0.38 -20.56 -6.83
CA MET A 149 -0.01 -19.28 -6.25
C MET A 149 0.98 -18.78 -5.18
N ALA A 150 1.53 -19.69 -4.37
CA ALA A 150 2.55 -19.33 -3.38
C ALA A 150 3.81 -18.77 -4.04
N GLU A 151 4.29 -19.41 -5.11
CA GLU A 151 5.48 -18.94 -5.85
C GLU A 151 5.22 -17.62 -6.57
N SER A 152 4.06 -17.47 -7.21
CA SER A 152 3.66 -16.20 -7.84
C SER A 152 3.67 -15.03 -6.84
N ARG A 153 3.12 -15.24 -5.63
CA ARG A 153 3.14 -14.22 -4.57
C ARG A 153 4.56 -13.87 -4.14
N ARG A 154 5.45 -14.85 -4.06
CA ARG A 154 6.85 -14.65 -3.69
C ARG A 154 7.59 -13.81 -4.74
N LEU A 155 7.41 -14.12 -6.01
CA LEU A 155 8.00 -13.38 -7.13
C LEU A 155 7.51 -11.93 -7.17
N ASN A 156 6.21 -11.70 -7.03
CA ASN A 156 5.64 -10.36 -7.00
C ASN A 156 6.21 -9.52 -5.86
N ARG A 157 6.33 -10.08 -4.65
CA ARG A 157 6.96 -9.38 -3.52
C ARG A 157 8.42 -9.01 -3.79
N ARG A 158 9.17 -9.90 -4.42
CA ARG A 158 10.58 -9.64 -4.77
C ARG A 158 10.69 -8.54 -5.82
N LEU A 159 9.82 -8.56 -6.83
CA LEU A 159 9.78 -7.56 -7.88
C LEU A 159 9.39 -6.17 -7.33
N ASP A 160 8.39 -6.11 -6.45
CA ASP A 160 8.00 -4.88 -5.77
C ASP A 160 9.14 -4.32 -4.90
N GLY A 161 9.81 -5.19 -4.13
CA GLY A 161 10.96 -4.79 -3.32
C GLY A 161 12.11 -4.25 -4.17
N ALA A 162 12.47 -4.95 -5.25
CA ALA A 162 13.51 -4.51 -6.19
C ALA A 162 13.15 -3.18 -6.88
N ARG A 163 11.88 -3.00 -7.27
CA ARG A 163 11.39 -1.76 -7.86
C ARG A 163 11.51 -0.59 -6.90
N LYS A 164 11.12 -0.75 -5.63
CA LYS A 164 11.24 0.30 -4.61
C LYS A 164 12.69 0.69 -4.37
N ALA A 165 13.57 -0.30 -4.15
CA ALA A 165 15.00 -0.04 -3.95
C ALA A 165 15.64 0.65 -5.16
N ALA A 166 15.29 0.23 -6.38
CA ALA A 166 15.77 0.88 -7.60
C ALA A 166 15.28 2.33 -7.73
N GLN A 167 14.02 2.60 -7.31
CA GLN A 167 13.46 3.94 -7.33
C GLN A 167 14.10 4.85 -6.28
N GLU A 168 14.33 4.35 -5.06
CA GLU A 168 15.06 5.08 -4.01
C GLU A 168 16.49 5.42 -4.47
N GLN A 169 17.23 4.43 -5.00
CA GLN A 169 18.57 4.66 -5.53
C GLN A 169 18.59 5.66 -6.68
N ALA A 170 17.56 5.67 -7.53
CA ALA A 170 17.46 6.60 -8.65
C ALA A 170 17.14 8.05 -8.22
N LEU A 171 16.63 8.26 -7.00
CA LEU A 171 16.14 9.55 -6.50
C LEU A 171 16.92 10.09 -5.30
N SER A 172 17.95 9.37 -4.86
CA SER A 172 18.83 9.78 -3.75
C SER A 172 20.26 10.05 -4.21
N ASP A 173 20.96 10.93 -3.50
CA ASP A 173 22.39 11.17 -3.61
C ASP A 173 23.14 10.10 -2.79
N PRO A 174 24.02 9.29 -3.40
CA PRO A 174 24.64 8.16 -2.73
C PRO A 174 25.62 8.56 -1.62
N LEU A 175 26.16 9.79 -1.66
CA LEU A 175 27.12 10.25 -0.65
C LEU A 175 26.42 10.73 0.62
N THR A 176 25.37 11.55 0.48
CA THR A 176 24.70 12.22 1.60
C THR A 176 23.42 11.54 2.05
N GLY A 177 22.82 10.68 1.21
CA GLY A 177 21.53 10.05 1.45
C GLY A 177 20.32 10.98 1.24
N LEU A 178 20.55 12.26 0.91
CA LEU A 178 19.51 13.22 0.57
C LEU A 178 18.87 12.89 -0.78
N ARG A 179 17.81 13.62 -1.15
CA ARG A 179 17.29 13.58 -2.53
C ARG A 179 18.36 14.07 -3.51
N ASN A 180 18.40 13.54 -4.72
CA ASN A 180 19.28 14.04 -5.78
C ASN A 180 18.61 15.14 -6.63
N ARG A 181 19.34 15.71 -7.59
CA ARG A 181 18.82 16.71 -8.53
C ARG A 181 17.51 16.27 -9.20
N ARG A 182 17.45 15.05 -9.73
CA ARG A 182 16.24 14.52 -10.38
C ARG A 182 15.03 14.52 -9.46
N ALA A 183 15.20 14.13 -8.19
CA ALA A 183 14.13 14.15 -7.22
C ALA A 183 13.72 15.57 -6.81
N CYS A 184 14.67 16.51 -6.77
CA CYS A 184 14.38 17.93 -6.57
C CYS A 184 13.53 18.50 -7.70
N ASP A 185 13.89 18.21 -8.95
CA ASP A 185 13.18 18.71 -10.14
C ASP A 185 11.72 18.23 -10.13
N LEU A 186 11.50 16.94 -9.90
CA LEU A 186 10.15 16.36 -9.79
C LEU A 186 9.34 16.99 -8.65
N ALA A 187 9.95 17.19 -7.49
CA ALA A 187 9.29 17.81 -6.36
C ALA A 187 8.92 19.28 -6.61
N LEU A 188 9.79 20.03 -7.30
CA LEU A 188 9.53 21.41 -7.67
C LEU A 188 8.41 21.51 -8.72
N ASP A 189 8.38 20.60 -9.70
CA ASP A 189 7.29 20.48 -10.67
C ASP A 189 5.94 20.22 -9.97
N ASP A 190 5.93 19.32 -8.97
CA ASP A 190 4.74 19.02 -8.17
C ASP A 190 4.27 20.23 -7.37
N LEU A 191 5.19 20.94 -6.71
CA LEU A 191 4.89 22.13 -5.95
C LEU A 191 4.42 23.30 -6.82
N CYS A 192 4.93 23.48 -8.05
CA CYS A 192 4.45 24.51 -8.96
C CYS A 192 3.03 24.24 -9.47
N ARG A 193 2.60 22.98 -9.55
CA ARG A 193 1.23 22.60 -9.92
C ARG A 193 0.23 22.73 -8.77
N ALA A 194 0.71 22.71 -7.53
CA ALA A 194 -0.11 22.80 -6.33
C ALA A 194 -0.50 24.26 -6.03
N PRO A 195 -1.75 24.56 -5.62
CA PRO A 195 -2.18 25.92 -5.33
C PRO A 195 -1.55 26.53 -4.07
N GLU A 196 -1.04 25.71 -3.14
CA GLU A 196 -0.46 26.12 -1.86
C GLU A 196 0.83 26.91 -2.06
N PRO A 197 1.16 27.90 -1.21
CA PRO A 197 2.42 28.63 -1.30
C PRO A 197 3.61 27.73 -0.95
N PHE A 198 4.81 28.07 -1.41
CA PHE A 198 6.04 27.43 -0.94
C PHE A 198 7.26 28.35 -1.03
N GLY A 199 8.30 28.00 -0.27
CA GLY A 199 9.61 28.63 -0.30
C GLY A 199 10.64 27.71 -0.93
N LEU A 200 11.63 28.30 -1.60
CA LEU A 200 12.78 27.61 -2.17
C LEU A 200 14.04 28.29 -1.66
N LEU A 201 14.97 27.52 -1.10
CA LEU A 201 16.31 27.98 -0.74
C LEU A 201 17.35 27.22 -1.55
N HIS A 202 18.18 27.94 -2.32
CA HIS A 202 19.35 27.41 -3.00
C HIS A 202 20.59 27.73 -2.16
N VAL A 203 21.34 26.70 -1.78
CA VAL A 203 22.43 26.75 -0.80
C VAL A 203 23.71 26.29 -1.47
N ASP A 204 24.80 27.03 -1.29
CA ASP A 204 26.14 26.67 -1.74
C ASP A 204 27.13 26.82 -0.59
N LEU A 205 28.01 25.84 -0.42
CA LEU A 205 28.96 25.84 0.69
C LEU A 205 30.16 26.76 0.41
N ASP A 206 30.29 27.79 1.23
CA ASP A 206 31.43 28.68 1.19
C ASP A 206 32.69 27.97 1.70
N PHE A 207 33.80 28.20 1.02
CA PHE A 207 35.13 27.68 1.35
C PHE A 207 35.26 26.15 1.28
N PHE A 208 34.25 25.43 0.77
CA PHE A 208 34.30 23.97 0.63
C PHE A 208 35.48 23.48 -0.23
N LYS A 209 35.78 24.18 -1.32
CA LYS A 209 36.95 23.89 -2.17
C LYS A 209 38.27 23.92 -1.38
N GLN A 210 38.42 24.81 -0.39
CA GLN A 210 39.63 24.87 0.43
C GLN A 210 39.82 23.62 1.29
N VAL A 211 38.72 22.99 1.72
CA VAL A 211 38.77 21.70 2.43
C VAL A 211 39.25 20.60 1.49
N ASN A 212 38.71 20.53 0.27
CA ASN A 212 39.15 19.54 -0.72
C ASN A 212 40.62 19.73 -1.09
N ASP A 213 41.02 20.95 -1.40
CA ASP A 213 42.37 21.27 -1.86
C ASP A 213 43.41 21.09 -0.73
N GLY A 214 43.03 21.35 0.53
CA GLY A 214 43.94 21.27 1.68
C GLY A 214 43.97 19.92 2.41
N CYS A 215 42.86 19.17 2.39
CA CYS A 215 42.68 17.95 3.19
C CYS A 215 42.24 16.73 2.36
N GLY A 216 42.05 16.89 1.06
CA GLY A 216 41.66 15.83 0.13
C GLY A 216 40.14 15.58 0.09
N HIS A 217 39.73 14.86 -0.95
CA HIS A 217 38.31 14.60 -1.23
C HIS A 217 37.59 13.80 -0.14
N ALA A 218 38.28 12.90 0.56
CA ALA A 218 37.66 12.15 1.67
C ALA A 218 37.19 13.07 2.82
N ALA A 219 37.97 14.12 3.13
CA ALA A 219 37.58 15.12 4.11
C ALA A 219 36.41 15.98 3.60
N GLY A 220 36.41 16.32 2.31
CA GLY A 220 35.27 16.99 1.66
C GLY A 220 33.98 16.16 1.71
N ASP A 221 34.07 14.86 1.42
CA ASP A 221 32.94 13.94 1.48
C ASP A 221 32.36 13.85 2.90
N LEU A 222 33.22 13.77 3.91
CA LEU A 222 32.80 13.83 5.32
C LEU A 222 32.09 15.15 5.65
N VAL A 223 32.62 16.29 5.18
CA VAL A 223 31.99 17.60 5.36
C VAL A 223 30.61 17.62 4.73
N LEU A 224 30.44 17.15 3.50
CA LEU A 224 29.15 17.07 2.82
C LEU A 224 28.14 16.21 3.59
N GLN A 225 28.56 15.05 4.10
CA GLN A 225 27.71 14.18 4.92
C GLN A 225 27.27 14.84 6.22
N VAL A 226 28.19 15.54 6.91
CA VAL A 226 27.87 16.22 8.17
C VAL A 226 26.95 17.41 7.93
N VAL A 227 27.22 18.21 6.90
CA VAL A 227 26.36 19.32 6.46
C VAL A 227 24.96 18.83 6.11
N ALA A 228 24.85 17.78 5.30
CA ALA A 228 23.57 17.17 4.93
C ALA A 228 22.75 16.78 6.16
N ARG A 229 23.37 16.08 7.13
CA ARG A 229 22.70 15.72 8.39
C ARG A 229 22.24 16.93 9.21
N ARG A 230 23.07 17.98 9.27
CA ARG A 230 22.73 19.21 9.99
C ARG A 230 21.56 19.94 9.35
N MET A 231 21.56 20.07 8.02
CA MET A 231 20.45 20.68 7.28
C MET A 231 19.16 19.86 7.46
N LEU A 232 19.25 18.53 7.37
CA LEU A 232 18.11 17.64 7.57
C LEU A 232 17.53 17.76 8.99
N ALA A 233 18.36 17.92 10.02
CA ALA A 233 17.90 18.16 11.39
C ALA A 233 17.21 19.52 11.59
N GLN A 234 17.38 20.48 10.65
CA GLN A 234 16.66 21.76 10.65
C GLN A 234 15.40 21.74 9.80
N ALA A 235 15.16 20.68 9.03
CA ALA A 235 14.03 20.52 8.12
C ALA A 235 12.82 19.90 8.84
N ARG A 236 11.62 20.30 8.45
CA ARG A 236 10.36 19.69 8.87
C ARG A 236 10.11 18.39 8.09
N PRO A 237 9.21 17.51 8.56
CA PRO A 237 8.89 16.25 7.86
C PRO A 237 8.46 16.42 6.40
N ASP A 238 7.77 17.52 6.07
CA ASP A 238 7.27 17.81 4.73
C ASP A 238 8.26 18.61 3.86
N ASP A 239 9.36 19.09 4.45
CA ASP A 239 10.37 19.83 3.71
C ASP A 239 11.21 18.88 2.85
N ILE A 240 11.57 19.31 1.64
CA ILE A 240 12.32 18.48 0.68
C ILE A 240 13.73 19.03 0.56
N LEU A 241 14.69 18.29 1.09
CA LEU A 241 16.11 18.63 1.00
C LEU A 241 16.82 17.74 -0.03
N ALA A 242 17.45 18.37 -1.01
CA ALA A 242 18.17 17.71 -2.08
C ALA A 242 19.60 18.24 -2.22
N ARG A 243 20.54 17.36 -2.59
CA ARG A 243 21.84 17.76 -3.11
C ARG A 243 21.77 17.77 -4.63
N VAL A 244 21.94 18.95 -5.22
CA VAL A 244 21.75 19.16 -6.66
C VAL A 244 23.06 19.28 -7.43
N GLY A 245 24.15 19.60 -6.74
CA GLY A 245 25.50 19.75 -7.30
C GLY A 245 26.58 19.20 -6.38
N GLY A 246 27.84 19.59 -6.63
CA GLY A 246 28.98 19.14 -5.82
C GLY A 246 28.84 19.57 -4.37
N ASP A 247 28.66 20.87 -4.14
CA ASP A 247 28.50 21.55 -2.86
C ASP A 247 27.19 22.36 -2.79
N GLU A 248 26.29 22.10 -3.74
CA GLU A 248 24.99 22.78 -3.87
C GLU A 248 23.84 21.93 -3.34
N PHE A 249 22.98 22.55 -2.53
CA PHE A 249 21.79 21.96 -1.95
C PHE A 249 20.58 22.83 -2.24
N VAL A 250 19.41 22.20 -2.40
CA VAL A 250 18.12 22.89 -2.53
C VAL A 250 17.19 22.40 -1.42
N LEU A 251 16.56 23.34 -0.74
CA LEU A 251 15.51 23.07 0.23
C LEU A 251 14.18 23.67 -0.28
N LEU A 252 13.18 22.81 -0.47
CA LEU A 252 11.81 23.20 -0.79
C LEU A 252 10.98 23.12 0.50
N LEU A 253 10.20 24.18 0.76
CA LEU A 253 9.46 24.41 2.00
C LEU A 253 7.97 24.56 1.68
N PRO A 254 7.21 23.44 1.53
CA PRO A 254 5.78 23.50 1.25
C PRO A 254 5.03 24.28 2.34
N GLY A 255 4.04 25.08 1.93
CA GLY A 255 3.24 25.92 2.84
C GLY A 255 3.95 27.15 3.38
N MET A 256 5.21 27.41 2.99
CA MET A 256 5.89 28.66 3.36
C MET A 256 5.33 29.82 2.53
N ASP A 257 4.82 30.84 3.20
CA ASP A 257 4.17 32.03 2.62
C ASP A 257 4.72 33.37 3.15
N ASP A 258 5.76 33.32 4.00
CA ASP A 258 6.32 34.50 4.67
C ASP A 258 7.84 34.61 4.45
N ILE A 259 8.29 35.78 3.97
CA ILE A 259 9.71 36.05 3.68
C ILE A 259 10.54 36.08 4.98
N PRO A 260 10.17 36.82 6.03
CA PRO A 260 10.85 36.76 7.34
C PRO A 260 11.00 35.35 7.92
N ALA A 261 9.97 34.49 7.79
CA ALA A 261 10.06 33.09 8.19
C ALA A 261 11.07 32.31 7.33
N LEU A 262 11.06 32.50 6.01
CA LEU A 262 12.02 31.91 5.07
C LEU A 262 13.46 32.33 5.40
N GLU A 263 13.70 33.61 5.68
CA GLU A 263 14.99 34.14 6.13
C GLU A 263 15.43 33.55 7.47
N THR A 264 14.50 33.30 8.38
CA THR A 264 14.78 32.66 9.67
C THR A 264 15.22 31.22 9.49
N VAL A 265 14.59 30.47 8.58
CA VAL A 265 15.06 29.13 8.20
C VAL A 265 16.46 29.20 7.60
N ALA A 266 16.71 30.13 6.67
CA ALA A 266 18.02 30.28 6.02
C ALA A 266 19.14 30.60 7.04
N ARG A 267 18.91 31.54 7.98
CA ARG A 267 19.87 31.85 9.04
C ARG A 267 20.16 30.65 9.95
N ARG A 268 19.13 29.86 10.27
CA ARG A 268 19.28 28.65 11.08
C ARG A 268 20.12 27.59 10.36
N LEU A 269 19.93 27.43 9.05
CA LEU A 269 20.75 26.53 8.23
C LEU A 269 22.22 26.98 8.23
N ILE A 270 22.50 28.26 8.00
CA ILE A 270 23.86 28.80 8.01
C ILE A 270 24.52 28.54 9.37
N ALA A 271 23.87 28.90 10.47
CA ALA A 271 24.41 28.69 11.82
C ALA A 271 24.70 27.21 12.11
N ALA A 272 23.84 26.29 11.64
CA ALA A 272 24.08 24.86 11.77
C ALA A 272 25.28 24.38 10.94
N ILE A 273 25.42 24.90 9.70
CA ILE A 273 26.52 24.56 8.79
C ILE A 273 27.86 25.04 9.34
N GLU A 274 27.92 26.25 9.90
CA GLU A 274 29.13 26.89 10.43
C GLU A 274 29.75 26.20 11.65
N ALA A 275 29.01 25.31 12.32
CA ALA A 275 29.57 24.50 13.39
C ALA A 275 30.79 23.68 12.87
N PRO A 276 31.92 23.60 13.58
CA PRO A 276 33.08 22.85 13.09
C PRO A 276 32.75 21.39 12.78
N VAL A 277 33.19 20.88 11.64
CA VAL A 277 33.13 19.45 11.31
C VAL A 277 34.39 18.78 11.84
N SER A 278 34.21 17.79 12.72
CA SER A 278 35.35 17.07 13.31
C SER A 278 35.73 15.87 12.45
N ASP A 279 37.01 15.75 12.12
CA ASP A 279 37.63 14.62 11.42
C ASP A 279 38.87 14.15 12.20
N GLY A 280 38.65 13.27 13.18
CA GLY A 280 39.68 12.93 14.17
C GLY A 280 40.20 14.18 14.91
N PRO A 281 41.51 14.51 14.84
CA PRO A 281 42.05 15.73 15.43
C PRO A 281 41.79 17.00 14.59
N ALA A 282 41.43 16.85 13.32
CA ALA A 282 41.20 17.98 12.42
C ALA A 282 39.80 18.58 12.63
N ARG A 283 39.68 19.88 12.36
CA ARG A 283 38.40 20.61 12.38
C ARG A 283 38.25 21.41 11.10
N HIS A 284 37.28 21.05 10.27
CA HIS A 284 36.95 21.80 9.07
C HIS A 284 35.88 22.84 9.37
N ARG A 285 36.05 24.03 8.83
CA ARG A 285 35.08 25.12 8.92
C ARG A 285 34.65 25.49 7.51
N VAL A 286 33.35 25.38 7.27
CA VAL A 286 32.68 25.84 6.06
C VAL A 286 31.55 26.77 6.49
N SER A 287 31.13 27.61 5.57
CA SER A 287 29.95 28.47 5.72
C SER A 287 28.97 28.13 4.58
N ALA A 288 27.84 28.83 4.50
CA ALA A 288 26.96 28.74 3.35
C ALA A 288 26.47 30.12 2.91
N SER A 289 26.40 30.29 1.60
CA SER A 289 25.63 31.36 0.97
C SER A 289 24.27 30.79 0.54
N ILE A 290 23.19 31.54 0.75
CA ILE A 290 21.82 31.08 0.46
C ILE A 290 21.07 32.12 -0.38
N GLY A 291 20.47 31.69 -1.48
CA GLY A 291 19.49 32.45 -2.26
C GLY A 291 18.10 31.89 -2.05
N GLY A 292 17.13 32.72 -1.65
CA GLY A 292 15.76 32.27 -1.40
C GLY A 292 14.73 32.90 -2.32
N VAL A 293 13.64 32.18 -2.60
CA VAL A 293 12.49 32.66 -3.36
C VAL A 293 11.23 32.19 -2.66
N LEU A 294 10.20 33.03 -2.64
CA LEU A 294 8.86 32.68 -2.19
C LEU A 294 7.92 32.64 -3.40
N ARG A 295 7.15 31.55 -3.53
CA ARG A 295 6.09 31.41 -4.53
C ARG A 295 4.74 31.54 -3.81
N PRO A 296 3.97 32.64 -4.02
CA PRO A 296 2.69 32.85 -3.36
C PRO A 296 1.61 31.82 -3.75
N ALA A 297 0.59 31.69 -2.91
CA ALA A 297 -0.53 30.80 -3.21
C ALA A 297 -1.17 31.18 -4.56
N ARG A 298 -1.47 30.17 -5.38
CA ARG A 298 -2.10 30.29 -6.71
C ARG A 298 -1.35 31.18 -7.73
N ALA A 299 -0.12 31.58 -7.45
CA ALA A 299 0.71 32.28 -8.44
C ALA A 299 1.22 31.28 -9.47
N GLU A 300 1.13 31.65 -10.76
CA GLU A 300 1.80 30.91 -11.82
C GLU A 300 3.31 31.01 -11.63
N ALA A 301 4.00 29.88 -11.72
CA ALA A 301 5.44 29.83 -11.62
C ALA A 301 5.97 28.67 -12.46
N ASP A 302 7.04 28.92 -13.21
CA ASP A 302 7.79 27.87 -13.87
C ASP A 302 9.02 27.48 -13.00
N PRO A 303 9.28 26.17 -12.82
CA PRO A 303 10.41 25.66 -12.05
C PRO A 303 11.77 26.26 -12.48
N PRO A 304 12.12 26.35 -13.78
CA PRO A 304 13.37 26.98 -14.22
C PRO A 304 13.55 28.44 -13.75
N SER A 305 12.50 29.26 -13.82
CA SER A 305 12.54 30.67 -13.42
C SER A 305 12.68 30.84 -11.91
N LEU A 306 12.03 29.98 -11.11
CA LEU A 306 12.21 29.97 -9.66
C LEU A 306 13.65 29.61 -9.28
N MET A 307 14.20 28.56 -9.89
CA MET A 307 15.60 28.17 -9.69
C MET A 307 16.55 29.31 -10.11
N ALA A 308 16.30 29.95 -11.25
CA ALA A 308 17.11 31.08 -11.71
C ALA A 308 17.01 32.30 -10.80
N ALA A 309 15.84 32.57 -10.21
CA ALA A 309 15.66 33.64 -9.24
C ALA A 309 16.42 33.36 -7.93
N ALA A 310 16.38 32.11 -7.45
CA ALA A 310 17.13 31.67 -6.28
C ALA A 310 18.64 31.73 -6.52
N ASP A 311 19.09 31.31 -7.70
CA ASP A 311 20.50 31.38 -8.10
C ASP A 311 21.03 32.83 -8.18
N ARG A 312 20.25 33.76 -8.74
CA ARG A 312 20.61 35.20 -8.72
C ARG A 312 20.72 35.74 -7.28
N ALA A 313 19.81 35.35 -6.40
CA ALA A 313 19.87 35.75 -5.00
C ALA A 313 21.08 35.13 -4.27
N LEU A 314 21.40 33.87 -4.58
CA LEU A 314 22.57 33.16 -4.07
C LEU A 314 23.87 33.85 -4.51
N TYR A 315 23.96 34.21 -5.80
CA TYR A 315 25.09 34.96 -6.34
C TYR A 315 25.27 36.30 -5.62
N ALA A 316 24.16 37.02 -5.38
CA ALA A 316 24.19 38.26 -4.60
C ALA A 316 24.67 38.02 -3.16
N ALA A 317 24.29 36.91 -2.52
CA ALA A 317 24.77 36.56 -1.17
C ALA A 317 26.28 36.32 -1.15
N LYS A 318 26.83 35.62 -2.17
CA LYS A 318 28.28 35.43 -2.33
C LYS A 318 28.99 36.77 -2.53
N ALA A 319 28.45 37.63 -3.40
CA ALA A 319 29.03 38.95 -3.70
C ALA A 319 29.01 39.91 -2.50
N ALA A 320 27.98 39.81 -1.65
CA ALA A 320 27.85 40.64 -0.46
C ALA A 320 28.77 40.22 0.70
N GLY A 321 29.58 39.17 0.55
CA GLY A 321 30.59 38.75 1.53
C GLY A 321 30.39 37.34 2.11
N ARG A 322 29.55 36.50 1.50
CA ARG A 322 29.29 35.10 1.92
C ARG A 322 28.67 34.99 3.32
N GLY A 323 28.40 33.76 3.78
CA GLY A 323 27.86 33.47 5.12
C GLY A 323 26.53 34.14 5.43
N ARG A 324 25.67 34.26 4.41
CA ARG A 324 24.39 34.96 4.53
C ARG A 324 23.36 34.44 3.54
N ALA A 325 22.11 34.84 3.81
CA ALA A 325 20.99 34.60 2.93
C ALA A 325 20.53 35.90 2.26
N ILE A 326 20.12 35.83 1.00
CA ILE A 326 19.42 36.92 0.29
C ILE A 326 18.16 36.34 -0.35
N MET A 327 17.04 37.06 -0.25
CA MET A 327 15.76 36.66 -0.84
C MET A 327 15.49 37.43 -2.14
N ALA A 328 15.09 36.74 -3.19
CA ALA A 328 14.65 37.35 -4.44
C ALA A 328 13.40 38.21 -4.16
N GLY A 329 13.43 39.47 -4.60
CA GLY A 329 12.36 40.44 -4.34
C GLY A 329 12.55 41.30 -3.09
N ALA A 330 13.59 41.08 -2.28
CA ALA A 330 13.87 41.92 -1.09
C ALA A 330 14.53 43.28 -1.41
N SER A 331 14.93 43.54 -2.66
CA SER A 331 15.62 44.77 -3.06
C SER A 331 14.70 45.73 -3.84
N ALA A 332 13.69 46.30 -3.17
CA ALA A 332 13.00 47.52 -3.62
C ALA A 332 12.25 48.29 -2.50
N ARG A 333 12.67 48.19 -1.23
CA ARG A 333 12.13 49.03 -0.14
C ARG A 333 13.21 49.46 0.86
N ALA A 334 14.21 50.18 0.37
CA ALA A 334 15.07 51.02 1.21
C ALA A 334 15.51 52.23 0.37
N GLY A 335 14.77 53.34 0.50
CA GLY A 335 15.08 54.59 -0.22
C GLY A 335 13.88 55.40 -0.70
N ALA A 336 12.85 55.59 0.12
CA ALA A 336 11.87 56.66 -0.09
C ALA A 336 11.62 57.37 1.24
N GLY A 337 12.70 57.94 1.79
CA GLY A 337 12.63 58.94 2.84
C GLY A 337 12.86 60.31 2.23
N GLY A 338 11.83 61.16 2.26
CA GLY A 338 11.95 62.61 2.23
C GLY A 338 12.21 63.26 0.86
N ALA A 339 11.15 63.63 0.16
CA ALA A 339 11.17 64.82 -0.69
C ALA A 339 9.80 65.50 -0.64
N LEU A 340 9.85 66.78 -0.27
CA LEU A 340 8.74 67.70 -0.03
C LEU A 340 7.72 67.74 -1.17
N SER A 341 6.43 67.80 -0.80
CA SER A 341 5.36 68.30 -1.67
C SER A 341 5.64 69.74 -2.11
N PRO A 342 5.55 70.08 -3.40
CA PRO A 342 5.25 71.44 -3.81
C PRO A 342 3.73 71.60 -3.93
N GLY A 343 3.19 72.62 -3.27
CA GLY A 343 1.80 73.07 -3.44
C GLY A 343 1.54 73.61 -4.87
N PRO A 344 0.27 73.80 -5.25
CA PRO A 344 -0.08 74.16 -6.62
C PRO A 344 0.33 75.60 -6.91
N VAL A 345 1.06 75.79 -8.01
CA VAL A 345 1.38 77.10 -8.58
C VAL A 345 0.17 77.55 -9.39
N THR A 346 -0.44 78.64 -8.96
CA THR A 346 -1.38 79.45 -9.75
C THR A 346 -0.59 80.26 -10.78
N GLU A 347 -0.91 80.10 -12.06
CA GLU A 347 -0.38 80.93 -13.14
C GLU A 347 -1.16 82.24 -13.28
N ASN A 348 -0.38 83.34 -13.27
CA ASN A 348 -0.42 84.52 -14.15
C ASN A 348 -1.74 85.34 -14.26
N SER A 349 -1.73 86.67 -14.21
CA SER A 349 -0.79 87.60 -14.84
C SER A 349 -1.00 89.05 -14.33
N PRO A 350 -0.16 90.03 -14.71
CA PRO A 350 0.20 91.14 -13.83
C PRO A 350 -0.13 92.57 -14.34
N VAL A 351 0.22 93.52 -13.46
CA VAL A 351 0.60 94.95 -13.66
C VAL A 351 -0.51 96.02 -13.83
N GLN A 352 -0.62 96.80 -12.73
CA GLN A 352 -0.70 98.27 -12.56
C GLN A 352 -1.60 99.16 -13.45
N GLY A 353 -2.31 100.06 -12.76
CA GLY A 353 -2.89 101.30 -13.29
C GLY A 353 -4.24 101.62 -12.64
N ALA A 354 -4.28 102.14 -11.41
CA ALA A 354 -4.41 103.58 -11.13
C ALA A 354 -5.82 104.17 -11.32
N ALA A 355 -6.36 104.65 -10.19
CA ALA A 355 -7.22 105.82 -9.99
C ALA A 355 -8.68 105.83 -10.53
N MET A 356 -9.62 105.76 -9.58
CA MET A 356 -10.60 106.81 -9.24
C MET A 356 -11.13 107.72 -10.37
N ARG A 357 -12.41 107.57 -10.75
CA ARG A 357 -13.54 108.48 -10.44
C ARG A 357 -14.72 108.35 -11.43
N SER A 358 -15.92 108.39 -10.82
CA SER A 358 -17.18 109.03 -11.25
C SER A 358 -17.79 108.74 -12.63
N GLY A 359 -19.06 108.34 -12.60
CA GLY A 359 -19.99 108.38 -13.72
C GLY A 359 -20.96 107.21 -13.67
#